data_AF-A0A921AVG2-F1
#
_entry.id   AF-A0A921AVG2-F1
#
_cell.length_a   1.000
_cell.length_b   1.000
_cell.length_c   1.000
_cell.angle_alpha   90.00
_cell.angle_beta   90.00
_cell.angle_gamma   90.00
#
_symmetry.space_group_name_H-M   'P 1'
#
loop_
_entity.id
_entity.type
_entity.pdbx_description
1 polymer ?
#
loop_
_entity_poly.entity_id
_entity_poly.type
_entity_poly.pdbx_seq_one_letter_code
_entity_poly.pdbx_strand_id
1 'polypeptide(L)' 'VYRARIIDLTSSSMVVQLTGKPSKIEGFMEVMSPYQILEMCRSGIIGMPRGSQSDWWKSSQE' A
#
# COMPACT_ATOMS: atom_id res chain seq x y z
N VAL A 1 11.53 -8.57 -2.96
CA VAL A 1 10.21 -8.97 -3.51
C VAL A 1 9.13 -7.92 -3.23
N TYR A 2 8.69 -7.69 -1.99
CA TYR A 2 7.59 -6.73 -1.70
C TYR A 2 8.02 -5.26 -1.50
N ARG A 3 9.30 -4.96 -1.26
CA ARG A 3 9.78 -3.58 -1.01
C ARG A 3 9.05 -2.90 0.16
N ALA A 4 8.68 -3.68 1.18
CA ALA A 4 8.17 -3.16 2.44
C ALA A 4 9.31 -2.51 3.24
N ARG A 5 8.98 -1.53 4.08
CA ARG A 5 9.92 -0.84 4.96
C ARG A 5 9.51 -1.03 6.41
N ILE A 6 10.48 -1.36 7.26
CA ILE A 6 10.28 -1.35 8.70
C ILE A 6 10.35 0.12 9.13
N ILE A 7 9.28 0.63 9.75
CA ILE A 7 9.20 2.02 10.21
C ILE A 7 9.33 2.15 11.72
N ASP A 8 9.10 1.06 12.46
CA ASP A 8 9.33 0.97 13.90
C ASP A 8 9.69 -0.47 14.30
N LEU A 9 10.53 -0.60 15.32
CA LEU A 9 11.04 -1.88 15.80
C LEU A 9 11.26 -1.84 17.31
N THR A 10 10.65 -2.80 18.01
CA THR A 10 10.86 -3.04 19.44
C THR A 10 11.29 -4.49 19.67
N SER A 11 11.50 -4.87 20.93
CA SER A 11 11.86 -6.26 21.28
C SER A 11 10.70 -7.25 21.08
N SER A 12 9.45 -6.78 21.08
CA SER A 12 8.25 -7.61 21.02
C SER A 12 7.35 -7.33 19.82
N SER A 13 7.59 -6.25 19.06
CA SER A 13 6.76 -5.86 17.93
C SER A 13 7.56 -5.14 16.83
N MET A 14 6.98 -5.07 15.64
CA MET A 14 7.53 -4.36 14.50
C MET A 14 6.39 -3.75 13.69
N VAL A 15 6.58 -2.53 13.20
CA VAL A 15 5.64 -1.87 12.28
C VAL A 15 6.25 -1.83 10.89
N VAL A 16 5.48 -2.32 9.91
CA VAL A 16 5.91 -2.42 8.51
C VAL A 16 4.99 -1.61 7.61
N GLN A 17 5.58 -0.75 6.79
CA GLN A 17 4.89 0.01 5.75
C GLN A 17 5.11 -0.63 4.38
N LEU A 18 4.02 -0.76 3.60
CA LEU A 18 4.05 -1.27 2.24
C LEU A 18 3.13 -0.42 1.34
N THR A 19 3.59 -0.14 0.12
CA THR A 19 2.76 0.45 -0.93
C THR A 19 2.80 -0.43 -2.18
N GLY A 20 1.65 -0.56 -2.85
CA GLY A 20 1.54 -1.33 -4.08
C GLY A 20 0.10 -1.54 -4.53
N LYS A 21 -0.06 -2.29 -5.62
CA LYS A 21 -1.36 -2.79 -6.07
C LYS A 21 -1.98 -3.71 -4.99
N PRO A 22 -3.32 -3.84 -4.94
CA PRO A 22 -4.00 -4.72 -4.01
C PRO A 22 -3.42 -6.15 -3.94
N SER A 23 -3.17 -6.77 -5.10
CA SER A 23 -2.60 -8.12 -5.18
C SER A 23 -1.23 -8.27 -4.51
N LYS A 24 -0.42 -7.20 -4.52
CA LYS A 24 0.88 -7.19 -3.86
C LYS A 24 0.76 -7.11 -2.34
N ILE A 25 -0.27 -6.40 -1.85
CA ILE A 25 -0.57 -6.30 -0.42
C ILE A 25 -1.11 -7.66 0.07
N GLU A 26 -2.01 -8.28 -0.68
CA GLU A 26 -2.56 -9.60 -0.37
C GLU A 26 -1.47 -10.69 -0.34
N GLY A 27 -0.59 -10.75 -1.34
CA GLY A 27 0.53 -11.69 -1.31
C GLY A 27 1.52 -11.43 -0.14
N PHE A 28 1.68 -10.18 0.29
CA PHE A 28 2.47 -9.88 1.48
C PHE A 28 1.81 -10.38 2.77
N MET A 29 0.48 -10.26 2.84
CA MET A 29 -0.32 -10.75 3.97
C MET A 29 -0.25 -12.27 4.12
N GLU A 30 -0.28 -13.01 3.02
CA GLU A 30 -0.09 -14.47 3.03
C GLU A 30 1.27 -14.87 3.59
N VAL A 31 2.33 -14.15 3.20
CA VAL A 31 3.68 -14.37 3.73
C VAL A 31 3.76 -14.05 5.23
N MET A 32 2.96 -13.11 5.70
CA MET A 32 2.90 -12.75 7.12
C MET A 32 1.98 -13.65 7.95
N SER A 33 1.28 -14.61 7.34
CA SER A 33 0.37 -15.54 8.04
C SER A 33 0.96 -16.30 9.24
N PRO A 34 2.27 -16.61 9.32
CA PRO A 34 2.84 -17.24 10.52
C PRO A 34 2.97 -16.30 11.73
N TYR A 35 2.86 -14.99 11.52
CA TYR A 35 2.96 -13.99 12.57
C TYR A 35 1.58 -13.52 13.00
N GLN A 36 1.47 -13.15 14.28
CA GLN A 36 0.27 -12.48 14.77
C GLN A 36 0.28 -11.01 14.34
N ILE A 37 -0.71 -10.61 13.56
CA ILE A 37 -0.95 -9.21 13.22
C ILE A 37 -1.73 -8.57 14.37
N LEU A 38 -1.04 -7.73 15.15
CA LEU A 38 -1.66 -7.03 16.28
C LEU A 38 -2.64 -5.96 15.80
N GLU A 39 -2.25 -5.18 14.79
CA GLU A 39 -3.02 -4.08 14.24
C GLU A 39 -2.74 -3.92 12.74
N MET A 40 -3.72 -3.41 11.99
CA MET A 40 -3.55 -3.08 10.57
C MET A 40 -4.31 -1.80 10.20
N CYS A 41 -3.62 -0.92 9.48
CA CYS A 41 -4.23 0.21 8.79
C CYS A 41 -3.91 0.10 7.30
N ARG A 42 -4.96 0.04 6.46
CA ARG A 42 -4.86 -0.07 5.00
C ARG A 42 -5.65 1.06 4.36
N SER A 43 -5.02 1.83 3.48
CA SER A 43 -5.75 2.73 2.60
C SER A 43 -6.58 1.93 1.60
N GLY A 44 -7.74 2.44 1.21
CA GLY A 44 -8.44 1.97 0.02
C GLY A 44 -7.59 2.11 -1.25
N ILE A 45 -8.17 1.74 -2.39
CA ILE A 45 -7.51 1.94 -3.69
C ILE A 45 -7.49 3.44 -3.98
N ILE A 46 -6.30 3.99 -4.14
CA ILE A 46 -6.07 5.39 -4.53
C ILE A 46 -5.42 5.36 -5.92
N GLY A 47 -6.01 6.08 -6.87
CA GLY A 47 -5.56 6.13 -8.25
C GLY A 47 -5.40 7.56 -8.73
N MET A 48 -4.38 7.79 -9.55
CA MET A 48 -4.18 9.03 -10.30
C MET A 48 -3.92 8.65 -11.76
N PRO A 49 -4.59 9.29 -12.73
CA PRO A 49 -4.30 9.08 -14.13
C PRO A 49 -2.83 9.40 -14.41
N ARG A 50 -2.20 8.61 -15.29
CA ARG A 50 -0.79 8.79 -15.66
C ARG A 50 -0.68 9.29 -17.11
N GLY A 51 0.25 10.20 -17.34
CA GLY A 51 0.54 10.73 -18.68
C GLY A 51 -0.54 11.68 -19.22
N SER A 52 -0.46 12.01 -20.51
CA SER A 52 -1.37 12.94 -21.19
C SER A 52 -2.80 12.42 -21.39
N GLN A 53 -3.12 11.24 -20.84
CA GLN A 53 -4.45 10.63 -20.86
C GLN A 53 -5.34 11.15 -19.71
N SER A 54 -4.87 12.14 -18.96
CA SER A 54 -5.71 12.93 -18.06
C SER A 54 -6.39 14.07 -18.83
N ASP A 55 -7.42 13.76 -19.63
CA ASP A 55 -8.33 14.78 -20.19
C ASP A 55 -9.17 15.49 -19.10
N TRP A 56 -8.94 15.14 -17.82
CA TRP A 56 -9.52 15.78 -16.64
C TRP A 56 -9.27 17.30 -16.59
N TRP A 57 -8.08 17.76 -17.01
CA TRP A 57 -7.75 19.20 -17.10
C TRP A 57 -8.59 19.93 -18.16
N LYS A 58 -8.86 19.29 -19.31
CA LYS A 58 -9.64 19.92 -20.39
C LYS A 58 -11.12 20.04 -20.06
N SER A 59 -11.62 19.18 -19.19
CA SER A 59 -13.02 19.14 -18.77
C SER A 59 -13.36 20.13 -17.64
N SER A 60 -12.36 20.81 -17.08
CA SER A 60 -12.52 21.77 -15.96
C SER A 60 -12.47 23.23 -16.40
N GLN A 61 -12.43 23.50 -17.71
CA GLN A 61 -12.37 24.83 -18.33
C GLN A 61 -13.63 25.16 -19.17
N GLU A 62 -14.65 24.29 -19.15
CA GLU A 62 -15.97 24.53 -19.74
C GLU A 62 -17.03 24.83 -18.67
#